data_AF-A0A5C6EEM8-F1
#
_entry.id   AF-A0A5C6EEM8-F1
#
_cell.length_a   1.000
_cell.length_b   1.000
_cell.length_c   1.000
_cell.angle_alpha   90.00
_cell.angle_beta   90.00
_cell.angle_gamma   90.00
#
_symmetry.space_group_name_H-M   'P 1'
#
loop_
_entity.id
_entity.type
_entity.pdbx_description
1 polymer ?
#
loop_
_entity_poly.entity_id
_entity_poly.type
_entity_poly.pdbx_seq_one_letter_code
_entity_poly.pdbx_strand_id
1 'polypeptide(L)'
;MAMNETQKARAEALAPLFRNMDAHTAQEIRESYYRIAENLRPLVNALEIADLDHGGPAGPLLEEHYIFCELLEKLDESVLGAVL
;
A
#
# COMPACT_ATOMS: atom_id res chain seq x y z
N MET A 1 -0.50 -11.94 7.94
CA MET A 1 -1.11 -11.91 9.28
C MET A 1 -2.57 -12.30 9.16
N ALA A 2 -3.17 -12.93 10.18
CA ALA A 2 -4.61 -13.17 10.19
C ALA A 2 -5.34 -11.84 10.45
N MET A 3 -6.43 -11.56 9.71
CA MET A 3 -7.25 -10.37 9.91
C MET A 3 -7.83 -10.34 11.33
N ASN A 4 -7.79 -9.17 11.98
CA ASN A 4 -8.51 -8.95 13.23
C ASN A 4 -10.03 -8.80 12.98
N GLU A 5 -10.84 -8.78 14.05
CA GLU A 5 -12.31 -8.70 13.92
C GLU A 5 -12.78 -7.45 13.18
N THR A 6 -12.14 -6.30 13.41
CA THR A 6 -12.45 -5.04 12.70
C THR A 6 -12.13 -5.12 11.21
N GLN A 7 -11.01 -5.75 10.86
CA GLN A 7 -10.61 -5.98 9.48
C GLN A 7 -11.57 -6.94 8.76
N LYS A 8 -12.00 -8.01 9.43
CA LYS A 8 -13.01 -8.94 8.89
C LYS A 8 -14.34 -8.22 8.62
N ALA A 9 -14.87 -7.49 9.60
CA ALA A 9 -16.12 -6.74 9.45
C ALA A 9 -16.05 -5.71 8.30
N ARG A 10 -14.91 -5.02 8.15
CA ARG A 10 -14.69 -4.11 7.01
C ARG A 10 -14.66 -4.85 5.67
N ALA A 11 -13.97 -5.99 5.59
CA ALA A 11 -13.90 -6.78 4.36
C ALA A 11 -15.29 -7.32 3.95
N GLU A 12 -16.06 -7.81 4.93
CA GLU A 12 -17.45 -8.25 4.75
C GLU A 12 -18.36 -7.12 4.23
N ALA A 13 -18.15 -5.88 4.67
CA ALA A 13 -18.89 -4.71 4.19
C ALA A 13 -18.47 -4.28 2.78
N LEU A 14 -17.19 -4.41 2.42
CA LEU A 14 -16.66 -3.99 1.12
C LEU A 14 -16.96 -5.01 0.00
N ALA A 15 -16.97 -6.31 0.30
CA ALA A 15 -17.22 -7.36 -0.69
C ALA A 15 -18.53 -7.18 -1.51
N PRO A 16 -19.70 -6.90 -0.91
CA PRO A 16 -20.92 -6.65 -1.68
C PRO A 16 -20.87 -5.34 -2.47
N LEU A 17 -20.12 -4.33 -2.02
CA LEU A 17 -19.96 -3.07 -2.76
C LEU A 17 -19.24 -3.31 -4.08
N PHE A 18 -18.10 -4.01 -4.06
CA PHE A 18 -17.36 -4.34 -5.29
C PHE A 18 -18.13 -5.29 -6.20
N ARG A 19 -18.92 -6.22 -5.65
CA ARG A 19 -19.75 -7.12 -6.46
C ARG A 19 -20.85 -6.39 -7.24
N ASN A 20 -21.40 -5.33 -6.65
CA ASN A 20 -22.50 -4.55 -7.24
C ASN A 20 -22.00 -3.30 -8.00
N MET A 21 -20.70 -3.01 -7.92
CA MET A 21 -20.06 -1.90 -8.64
C MET A 21 -20.01 -2.22 -10.13
N ASP A 22 -20.06 -1.17 -10.96
CA ASP A 22 -19.85 -1.35 -12.39
C ASP A 22 -18.43 -1.88 -12.66
N ALA A 23 -18.31 -2.75 -13.67
CA ALA A 23 -17.07 -3.47 -13.92
C ALA A 23 -15.90 -2.54 -14.27
N HIS A 24 -16.17 -1.40 -14.90
CA HIS A 24 -15.15 -0.44 -15.29
C HIS A 24 -14.54 0.24 -14.06
N THR A 25 -15.37 0.83 -13.20
CA THR A 25 -14.92 1.45 -11.94
C THR A 25 -14.22 0.43 -11.04
N ALA A 26 -14.77 -0.77 -10.91
CA ALA A 26 -14.14 -1.82 -10.10
C ALA A 26 -12.74 -2.19 -10.61
N GLN A 27 -12.56 -2.22 -11.94
CA GLN A 27 -11.28 -2.48 -12.56
C GLN A 27 -10.31 -1.31 -12.40
N GLU A 28 -10.76 -0.06 -12.54
CA GLU A 28 -9.93 1.13 -12.32
C GLU A 28 -9.38 1.19 -10.88
N ILE A 29 -10.22 0.86 -9.89
CA ILE A 29 -9.79 0.79 -8.49
C ILE A 29 -8.77 -0.35 -8.31
N ARG A 30 -9.04 -1.53 -8.86
CA ARG A 30 -8.14 -2.69 -8.76
C ARG A 30 -6.76 -2.37 -9.33
N GLU A 31 -6.71 -1.80 -10.52
CA GLU A 31 -5.45 -1.41 -11.17
C GLU A 31 -4.70 -0.36 -10.37
N SER A 32 -5.40 0.66 -9.88
CA SER A 32 -4.77 1.72 -9.08
C SER A 32 -4.18 1.17 -7.78
N TYR A 33 -4.92 0.30 -7.10
CA TYR A 33 -4.44 -0.36 -5.88
C TYR A 33 -3.18 -1.18 -6.13
N TYR A 34 -3.19 -2.07 -7.13
CA TYR A 34 -2.03 -2.91 -7.41
C TYR A 34 -0.83 -2.12 -7.94
N ARG A 35 -1.04 -1.07 -8.75
CA ARG A 35 0.06 -0.18 -9.14
C ARG A 35 0.74 0.46 -7.93
N ILE A 36 -0.02 0.89 -6.92
CA ILE A 36 0.56 1.42 -5.68
C ILE A 36 1.29 0.31 -4.92
N ALA A 37 0.64 -0.84 -4.69
CA ALA A 37 1.21 -1.95 -3.93
C ALA A 37 2.52 -2.48 -4.55
N GLU A 38 2.59 -2.58 -5.87
CA GLU A 38 3.76 -3.07 -6.60
C GLU A 38 4.92 -2.08 -6.60
N ASN A 39 4.64 -0.77 -6.61
CA ASN A 39 5.69 0.26 -6.73
C ASN A 39 6.14 0.88 -5.40
N LEU A 40 5.34 0.76 -4.34
CA LEU A 40 5.65 1.38 -3.05
C LEU A 40 6.89 0.76 -2.39
N ARG A 41 6.99 -0.57 -2.34
CA ARG A 41 8.17 -1.25 -1.75
C ARG A 41 9.46 -0.98 -2.55
N PRO A 42 9.47 -1.02 -3.89
CA PRO A 42 10.61 -0.57 -4.68
C PRO A 42 11.02 0.88 -4.39
N LEU A 43 10.06 1.81 -4.24
CA LEU A 43 10.36 3.21 -3.90
C LEU A 43 11.07 3.33 -2.55
N VAL A 44 10.54 2.69 -1.51
CA VAL A 44 11.14 2.67 -0.16
C VAL A 44 12.60 2.21 -0.22
N ASN A 45 12.87 1.10 -0.91
CA ASN A 45 14.23 0.56 -1.03
C ASN A 45 15.15 1.49 -1.84
N ALA A 46 14.63 2.09 -2.93
CA ALA A 46 15.41 2.98 -3.79
C ALA A 46 15.86 4.25 -3.04
N LEU A 47 15.01 4.79 -2.16
CA LEU A 47 15.34 5.95 -1.34
C LEU A 47 16.47 5.65 -0.34
N GLU A 48 16.41 4.51 0.34
CA GLU A 48 17.46 4.07 1.27
C GLU A 48 18.80 3.85 0.56
N ILE A 49 18.79 3.11 -0.56
CA ILE A 49 19.99 2.83 -1.36
C ILE A 49 20.59 4.14 -1.90
N ALA A 50 19.75 5.03 -2.44
CA ALA A 50 20.22 6.31 -2.95
C ALA A 50 20.85 7.18 -1.85
N ASP A 51 20.30 7.21 -0.64
CA ASP A 51 20.90 7.96 0.48
C ASP A 51 22.29 7.42 0.85
N LEU A 52 22.42 6.09 0.94
CA LEU A 52 23.68 5.39 1.21
C LEU A 52 24.74 5.66 0.13
N ASP A 53 24.35 5.57 -1.15
CA ASP A 53 25.26 5.77 -2.29
C ASP A 53 25.78 7.22 -2.37
N HIS A 54 25.04 8.19 -1.83
CA HIS A 54 25.45 9.60 -1.78
C HIS A 54 26.22 9.97 -0.50
N GLY A 55 26.67 8.98 0.28
CA GLY A 55 27.64 9.15 1.36
C GLY A 55 27.07 9.68 2.69
N GLY A 56 25.75 9.65 2.86
CA GLY A 56 25.09 10.12 4.07
C GLY A 56 24.82 9.01 5.07
N PRO A 57 25.36 9.05 6.30
CA PRO A 57 24.62 8.55 7.44
C PRO A 57 23.50 9.56 7.74
N ALA A 58 22.26 9.20 7.38
CA ALA A 58 21.04 10.01 7.59
C ALA A 58 20.96 11.30 6.75
N GLY A 59 20.99 11.16 5.41
CA GLY A 59 20.66 12.23 4.48
C GLY A 59 19.15 12.43 4.30
N PRO A 60 18.74 13.46 3.52
CA PRO A 60 17.34 13.82 3.33
C PRO A 60 16.49 12.74 2.63
N LEU A 61 17.10 11.80 1.88
CA LEU A 61 16.34 10.71 1.27
C LEU A 61 15.97 9.64 2.30
N LEU A 62 16.71 9.55 3.40
CA LEU A 62 16.35 8.68 4.52
C LEU A 62 15.10 9.20 5.26
N GLU A 63 14.91 10.51 5.35
CA GLU A 63 13.68 11.11 5.90
C GLU A 63 12.46 10.74 5.05
N GLU A 64 12.58 10.84 3.72
CA GLU A 64 11.53 10.40 2.78
C GLU A 64 11.28 8.90 2.87
N HIS A 65 12.33 8.07 2.96
CA HIS A 65 12.21 6.63 3.16
C HIS A 65 11.33 6.29 4.37
N TYR A 66 11.51 6.99 5.50
CA TYR A 66 10.68 6.74 6.69
C TYR A 66 9.21 7.08 6.46
N ILE A 67 8.90 8.18 5.76
CA ILE A 67 7.51 8.54 5.41
C ILE A 67 6.87 7.45 4.56
N PHE A 68 7.59 6.92 3.56
CA PHE A 68 7.05 5.86 2.70
C PHE A 68 7.00 4.49 3.38
N CYS A 69 7.83 4.23 4.39
CA CYS A 69 7.68 3.08 5.28
C CYS A 69 6.36 3.14 6.06
N GLU A 70 6.00 4.31 6.62
CA GLU A 70 4.70 4.48 7.28
C GLU A 70 3.53 4.25 6.30
N LEU A 71 3.64 4.74 5.07
CA LEU A 71 2.64 4.49 4.04
C LEU A 71 2.51 2.99 3.73
N LEU A 72 3.63 2.26 3.67
CA LEU A 72 3.63 0.82 3.42
C LEU A 72 2.95 0.06 4.55
N GLU A 73 3.22 0.41 5.81
CA GLU A 73 2.53 -0.16 6.97
C GLU A 73 1.01 0.11 6.91
N LYS A 74 0.60 1.32 6.51
CA LYS A 74 -0.82 1.65 6.32
C LYS A 74 -1.46 0.90 5.15
N LEU A 75 -0.71 0.61 4.11
CA LEU A 75 -1.19 -0.22 3.02
C LEU A 75 -1.42 -1.67 3.49
N ASP A 76 -0.55 -2.21 4.33
CA ASP A 76 -0.67 -3.54 4.94
C ASP A 76 -1.86 -3.64 5.92
N GLU A 77 -2.22 -2.53 6.59
CA GLU A 77 -3.43 -2.46 7.43
C GLU A 77 -4.74 -2.45 6.61
N SER A 78 -4.67 -2.08 5.32
CA SER A 78 -5.83 -1.98 4.44
C SER A 78 -6.38 -3.36 4.07
N VAL A 79 -7.69 -3.54 4.22
CA VAL A 79 -8.37 -4.78 3.80
C VAL A 79 -8.76 -4.77 2.32
N LEU A 80 -8.47 -3.69 1.60
CA LEU A 80 -8.91 -3.52 0.22
C LEU A 80 -8.30 -4.60 -0.70
N GLY A 81 -7.02 -4.92 -0.55
CA GLY A 81 -6.37 -5.99 -1.32
C GLY A 81 -6.88 -7.40 -1.03
N ALA A 82 -7.60 -7.61 0.08
CA ALA A 82 -8.27 -8.87 0.37
C ALA A 82 -9.68 -8.96 -0.25
N VAL A 83 -10.21 -7.84 -0.73
CA VAL A 83 -11.56 -7.71 -1.30
C VAL A 83 -11.55 -7.60 -2.82
N LEU A 84 -10.54 -6.90 -3.37
CA LEU A 84 -10.32 -6.74 -4.81
C LEU A 84 -10.00 -8.06 -5.50
#